data_AF-A0AAN8E0C6-F1
#
_entry.id   AF-A0AAN8E0C6-F1
#
_cell.length_a   1.000
_cell.length_b   1.000
_cell.length_c   1.000
_cell.angle_alpha   90.00
_cell.angle_beta   90.00
_cell.angle_gamma   90.00
#
_symmetry.space_group_name_H-M   'P 1'
#
loop_
_entity.id
_entity.type
_entity.pdbx_description
1 polymer ?
#
loop_
_entity_poly.entity_id
_entity_poly.type
_entity_poly.pdbx_seq_one_letter_code
_entity_poly.pdbx_strand_id
1 'polypeptide(L)'
;MSTDKQRGIHVSQEELLCKNSCGYYGNPVWQGFCSKCWREKARIAGASRQDTRPSNDGTPLTFSKFEEKKSTEKGRRINTMRRLFWGSPSPPKLQESSESHANVLKAYQSLGAGDFTGFLKILKSPSSQRLQSRCTAFLNTMEAYHDLPVQKQSDLVQDFYQSFAEYFNSFPEAQVTEIMEHVEKLIMTRLHKWVFCHDSCDDEQKDLALQRRIRSLNWITPQMLSVPFPDKKIEVTGDPFLPAITAIIEMDAKRAPQDKLACVSKCSQHVFEALSTSNSEPANADDFLSGLVYVVLKANPPRLHSNMQYVIRFGLPHSLMAGESGYYFTNLSCAVAFIEKLDGPALNLSQEEFEGYMLRQRAPSAGKRQQVVSDTQHLLEELQGRQEKLDQGMDSLSVQLQSWVHAVNSQLDEATAQFALVQTEVTAKTESSQVLSSSSHDALLQGDDKDESVLKLMDQHAGPQDTDC
;
A
#
# COMPACT_ATOMS: atom_id res chain seq x y z
N MET A 1 -55.93 26.75 1.48
CA MET A 1 -55.82 25.56 2.35
C MET A 1 -55.75 24.34 1.44
N SER A 2 -54.57 23.76 1.26
CA SER A 2 -54.39 22.51 0.51
C SER A 2 -54.05 21.41 1.52
N THR A 3 -54.70 20.26 1.44
CA THR A 3 -54.58 19.21 2.45
C THR A 3 -53.40 18.29 2.18
N ASP A 4 -52.53 18.16 3.17
CA ASP A 4 -51.37 17.27 3.14
C ASP A 4 -51.84 15.81 3.10
N LYS A 5 -51.65 15.15 1.95
CA LYS A 5 -51.89 13.70 1.81
C LYS A 5 -50.59 12.96 2.06
N GLN A 6 -50.35 12.62 3.33
CA GLN A 6 -49.33 11.64 3.70
C GLN A 6 -49.52 10.35 2.89
N ARG A 7 -48.61 10.08 1.95
CA ARG A 7 -48.52 8.79 1.26
C ARG A 7 -47.78 7.78 2.14
N GLY A 8 -48.37 7.44 3.29
CA GLY A 8 -47.91 6.33 4.09
C GLY A 8 -48.18 5.01 3.36
N ILE A 9 -47.18 4.12 3.30
CA ILE A 9 -47.38 2.75 2.83
C ILE A 9 -48.11 2.01 3.96
N HIS A 10 -49.42 1.85 3.84
CA HIS A 10 -50.18 1.03 4.77
C HIS A 10 -49.98 -0.44 4.37
N VAL A 11 -49.14 -1.14 5.12
CA VAL A 11 -49.02 -2.61 5.09
C VAL A 11 -49.69 -3.13 6.36
N SER A 12 -50.60 -4.09 6.23
CA SER A 12 -51.23 -4.67 7.42
C SER A 12 -50.26 -5.60 8.17
N GLN A 13 -50.50 -5.82 9.46
CA GLN A 13 -49.65 -6.75 10.23
C GLN A 13 -49.81 -8.19 9.73
N GLU A 14 -50.96 -8.55 9.15
CA GLU A 14 -51.15 -9.86 8.51
C GLU A 14 -50.31 -10.03 7.23
N GLU A 15 -50.15 -8.97 6.43
CA GLU A 15 -49.36 -8.99 5.19
C GLU A 15 -47.85 -9.16 5.43
N LEU A 16 -47.35 -8.72 6.59
CA LEU A 16 -45.95 -8.90 6.99
C LEU A 16 -45.66 -10.30 7.55
N LEU A 17 -46.67 -11.04 7.99
CA LEU A 17 -46.46 -12.35 8.64
C LEU A 17 -46.19 -13.47 7.63
N CYS A 18 -45.39 -14.45 8.06
CA CYS A 18 -45.08 -15.63 7.28
C CYS A 18 -46.36 -16.42 6.96
N LYS A 19 -46.56 -16.79 5.68
CA LYS A 19 -47.68 -17.59 5.17
C LYS A 19 -47.94 -18.93 5.87
N ASN A 20 -46.98 -19.45 6.65
CA ASN A 20 -47.17 -20.64 7.50
C ASN A 20 -47.71 -20.31 8.91
N SER A 21 -48.12 -19.06 9.18
CA SER A 21 -48.64 -18.57 10.46
C SER A 21 -47.74 -18.87 11.68
N CYS A 22 -46.43 -18.97 11.44
CA CYS A 22 -45.45 -19.42 12.43
C CYS A 22 -44.98 -18.36 13.44
N GLY A 23 -45.62 -17.18 13.47
CA GLY A 23 -45.25 -16.05 14.35
C GLY A 23 -44.05 -15.21 13.90
N TYR A 24 -43.39 -15.55 12.79
CA TYR A 24 -42.29 -14.78 12.21
C TYR A 24 -42.72 -14.01 10.96
N TYR A 25 -42.02 -12.92 10.65
CA TYR A 25 -42.25 -12.14 9.44
C TYR A 25 -41.80 -12.87 8.16
N GLY A 26 -42.57 -12.72 7.09
CA GLY A 26 -42.22 -13.13 5.73
C GLY A 26 -41.71 -11.95 4.91
N ASN A 27 -41.16 -12.22 3.72
CA ASN A 27 -40.82 -11.16 2.77
C ASN A 27 -41.11 -11.58 1.31
N PRO A 28 -41.22 -10.63 0.35
CA PRO A 28 -41.52 -10.95 -1.04
C PRO A 28 -40.47 -11.85 -1.73
N VAL A 29 -39.19 -11.71 -1.37
CA VAL A 29 -38.08 -12.50 -1.92
C VAL A 29 -38.26 -14.00 -1.63
N TRP A 30 -38.80 -14.33 -0.47
CA TRP A 30 -39.19 -15.70 -0.08
C TRP A 30 -40.70 -15.94 -0.24
N GLN A 31 -41.36 -15.28 -1.19
CA GLN A 31 -42.79 -15.46 -1.53
C GLN A 31 -43.78 -15.27 -0.36
N GLY A 32 -43.40 -14.53 0.68
CA GLY A 32 -44.18 -14.35 1.91
C GLY A 32 -43.89 -15.41 2.99
N PHE A 33 -42.84 -16.22 2.88
CA PHE A 33 -42.38 -17.12 3.93
C PHE A 33 -41.24 -16.48 4.75
N CYS A 34 -41.11 -16.84 6.02
CA CYS A 34 -39.92 -16.52 6.81
C CYS A 34 -38.74 -17.42 6.40
N SER A 35 -37.53 -17.03 6.79
CA SER A 35 -36.28 -17.76 6.48
C SER A 35 -36.32 -19.25 6.85
N LYS A 36 -36.97 -19.60 7.97
CA LYS A 36 -37.11 -20.98 8.46
C LYS A 36 -38.07 -21.79 7.58
N CYS A 37 -39.28 -21.30 7.36
CA CYS A 37 -40.29 -21.99 6.54
C CYS A 37 -39.88 -22.07 5.06
N TRP A 38 -39.14 -21.08 4.54
CA TRP A 38 -38.58 -21.12 3.20
C TRP A 38 -37.57 -22.26 3.03
N ARG A 39 -36.61 -22.42 3.95
CA ARG A 39 -35.63 -23.52 3.93
C ARG A 39 -36.29 -24.89 4.03
N GLU A 40 -37.32 -25.02 4.88
CA GLU A 40 -38.06 -26.28 5.02
C GLU A 40 -38.78 -26.67 3.72
N LYS A 41 -39.45 -25.69 3.08
CA LYS A 41 -40.14 -25.88 1.80
C LYS A 41 -39.15 -26.20 0.66
N ALA A 42 -37.97 -25.58 0.65
CA ALA A 42 -36.91 -25.86 -0.31
C ALA A 42 -36.34 -27.28 -0.16
N ARG A 43 -36.18 -27.79 1.07
CA ARG A 43 -35.78 -29.18 1.33
C ARG A 43 -36.80 -30.19 0.80
N ILE A 44 -38.09 -29.93 1.01
CA ILE A 44 -39.17 -30.79 0.50
C ILE A 44 -39.21 -30.77 -1.03
N ALA A 45 -39.06 -29.60 -1.66
CA ALA A 45 -39.04 -29.48 -3.13
C ALA A 45 -37.79 -30.15 -3.76
N GLY A 46 -36.65 -30.12 -3.08
CA GLY A 46 -35.39 -30.71 -3.56
C GLY A 46 -35.39 -32.25 -3.66
N ALA A 47 -36.37 -32.93 -3.05
CA ALA A 47 -36.47 -34.39 -3.11
C ALA A 47 -37.10 -34.94 -4.41
N SER A 48 -37.67 -34.08 -5.29
CA SER A 48 -38.65 -34.51 -6.30
C SER A 48 -38.33 -34.17 -7.76
N ARG A 49 -37.20 -33.52 -8.11
CA ARG A 49 -36.92 -33.12 -9.51
C ARG A 49 -35.54 -33.54 -10.02
N GLN A 50 -35.54 -34.40 -11.04
CA GLN A 50 -34.40 -34.71 -11.91
C GLN A 50 -34.09 -33.54 -12.86
N ASP A 51 -32.94 -33.65 -13.52
CA ASP A 51 -32.26 -32.62 -14.31
C ASP A 51 -33.09 -31.90 -15.39
N THR A 52 -32.92 -30.57 -15.44
CA THR A 52 -32.82 -29.79 -16.68
C THR A 52 -32.25 -28.41 -16.37
N ARG A 53 -31.12 -28.03 -16.99
CA ARG A 53 -30.50 -26.70 -16.86
C ARG A 53 -30.36 -26.02 -18.23
N PRO A 54 -30.64 -24.70 -18.30
CA PRO A 54 -29.92 -23.77 -19.16
C PRO A 54 -28.86 -22.97 -18.37
N SER A 55 -28.09 -22.13 -19.08
CA SER A 55 -26.86 -21.48 -18.62
C SER A 55 -27.03 -20.05 -18.10
N ASN A 56 -25.98 -19.56 -17.42
CA ASN A 56 -25.57 -18.18 -17.10
C ASN A 56 -26.59 -17.15 -16.58
N ASP A 57 -26.24 -16.50 -15.45
CA ASP A 57 -26.14 -15.03 -15.46
C ASP A 57 -25.17 -14.48 -14.39
N GLY A 58 -24.57 -13.32 -14.65
CA GLY A 58 -23.46 -12.75 -13.88
C GLY A 58 -23.91 -11.94 -12.65
N THR A 59 -23.76 -12.49 -11.44
CA THR A 59 -23.84 -11.70 -10.18
C THR A 59 -22.54 -11.76 -9.38
N PRO A 60 -22.17 -10.69 -8.65
CA PRO A 60 -21.01 -10.70 -7.77
C PRO A 60 -21.09 -11.82 -6.73
N LEU A 61 -19.94 -12.44 -6.46
CA LEU A 61 -19.77 -13.46 -5.43
C LEU A 61 -19.80 -12.80 -4.04
N THR A 62 -20.98 -12.76 -3.42
CA THR A 62 -21.10 -12.39 -2.01
C THR A 62 -20.63 -13.54 -1.12
N PHE A 63 -19.95 -13.21 -0.01
CA PHE A 63 -19.38 -14.17 0.95
C PHE A 63 -20.37 -15.29 1.34
N SER A 64 -21.63 -14.94 1.61
CA SER A 64 -22.68 -15.91 1.97
C SER A 64 -23.10 -16.87 0.84
N LYS A 65 -22.99 -16.47 -0.45
CA LYS A 65 -23.25 -17.39 -1.59
C LYS A 65 -22.18 -18.49 -1.71
N PHE A 66 -20.98 -18.27 -1.17
CA PHE A 66 -19.92 -19.27 -1.11
C PHE A 66 -20.21 -20.31 0.00
N GLU A 67 -20.67 -19.87 1.17
CA GLU A 67 -21.05 -20.74 2.29
C GLU A 67 -22.12 -21.77 1.92
N GLU A 68 -23.20 -21.34 1.27
CA GLU A 68 -24.37 -22.19 1.01
C GLU A 68 -24.07 -23.30 -0.03
N LYS A 69 -23.25 -23.00 -1.04
CA LYS A 69 -22.70 -23.99 -1.98
C LYS A 69 -21.68 -24.93 -1.31
N LYS A 70 -20.81 -24.42 -0.44
CA LYS A 70 -19.81 -25.22 0.28
C LYS A 70 -20.42 -26.11 1.37
N SER A 71 -21.69 -25.97 1.73
CA SER A 71 -22.36 -26.79 2.75
C SER A 71 -23.05 -28.04 2.19
N THR A 72 -23.82 -27.90 1.11
CA THR A 72 -24.80 -28.93 0.69
C THR A 72 -24.23 -30.03 -0.21
N GLU A 73 -23.19 -29.76 -1.01
CA GLU A 73 -22.60 -30.77 -1.92
C GLU A 73 -21.57 -31.69 -1.23
N LYS A 74 -21.18 -31.37 0.01
CA LYS A 74 -20.19 -32.11 0.82
C LYS A 74 -20.58 -33.55 1.10
N GLY A 75 -21.84 -33.82 1.42
CA GLY A 75 -22.23 -35.11 2.03
C GLY A 75 -21.99 -36.36 1.16
N ARG A 76 -22.05 -36.23 -0.18
CA ARG A 76 -22.19 -37.40 -1.08
C ARG A 76 -21.03 -37.64 -2.05
N ARG A 77 -20.18 -36.63 -2.35
CA ARG A 77 -18.99 -36.79 -3.22
C ARG A 77 -17.68 -36.95 -2.45
N ILE A 78 -17.60 -36.49 -1.19
CA ILE A 78 -16.37 -36.49 -0.40
C ILE A 78 -15.84 -37.90 -0.10
N ASN A 79 -16.72 -38.87 0.21
CA ASN A 79 -16.31 -40.25 0.47
C ASN A 79 -15.65 -40.93 -0.75
N THR A 80 -15.98 -40.50 -1.98
CA THR A 80 -15.45 -41.10 -3.21
C THR A 80 -14.05 -40.59 -3.52
N MET A 81 -13.81 -39.27 -3.41
CA MET A 81 -12.46 -38.71 -3.62
C MET A 81 -11.50 -39.06 -2.48
N ARG A 82 -11.95 -39.06 -1.20
CA ARG A 82 -11.11 -39.47 -0.07
C ARG A 82 -10.57 -40.90 -0.25
N ARG A 83 -11.42 -41.82 -0.76
CA ARG A 83 -11.06 -43.22 -1.02
C ARG A 83 -10.16 -43.41 -2.26
N LEU A 84 -10.23 -42.52 -3.25
CA LEU A 84 -9.42 -42.59 -4.49
C LEU A 84 -8.04 -41.91 -4.36
N PHE A 85 -7.93 -40.79 -3.64
CA PHE A 85 -6.69 -40.03 -3.52
C PHE A 85 -5.87 -40.33 -2.25
N TRP A 86 -6.51 -40.77 -1.16
CA TRP A 86 -5.85 -40.98 0.13
C TRP A 86 -5.93 -42.43 0.65
N GLY A 87 -6.51 -43.33 -0.14
CA GLY A 87 -6.72 -44.73 0.20
C GLY A 87 -7.79 -44.97 1.27
N SER A 88 -8.18 -46.23 1.43
CA SER A 88 -8.81 -46.68 2.68
C SER A 88 -7.83 -46.52 3.86
N PRO A 89 -8.30 -46.41 5.12
CA PRO A 89 -7.41 -46.52 6.26
C PRO A 89 -6.58 -47.79 6.12
N SER A 90 -5.26 -47.64 6.11
CA SER A 90 -4.36 -48.80 6.01
C SER A 90 -4.62 -49.73 7.21
N PRO A 91 -4.56 -51.06 7.04
CA PRO A 91 -4.67 -51.98 8.16
C PRO A 91 -3.59 -51.63 9.20
N PRO A 92 -3.88 -51.70 10.51
CA PRO A 92 -2.99 -51.18 11.53
C PRO A 92 -1.68 -51.97 11.54
N LYS A 93 -0.60 -51.36 11.07
CA LYS A 93 0.76 -51.89 11.15
C LYS A 93 1.68 -50.88 11.80
N LEU A 94 2.32 -51.37 12.87
CA LEU A 94 2.97 -50.64 13.96
C LEU A 94 2.05 -49.61 14.62
N GLN A 95 1.60 -49.95 15.83
CA GLN A 95 1.29 -48.95 16.83
C GLN A 95 2.54 -48.09 17.03
N GLU A 96 2.44 -46.78 16.82
CA GLU A 96 3.33 -45.85 17.50
C GLU A 96 3.28 -46.18 19.00
N SER A 97 4.44 -46.23 19.66
CA SER A 97 4.40 -46.28 21.12
C SER A 97 3.66 -45.03 21.60
N SER A 98 2.77 -45.18 22.59
CA SER A 98 1.98 -44.04 23.12
C SER A 98 2.89 -42.86 23.51
N GLU A 99 4.11 -43.19 23.96
CA GLU A 99 5.19 -42.27 24.26
C GLU A 99 5.68 -41.46 23.05
N SER A 100 5.84 -42.03 21.85
CA SER A 100 6.32 -41.28 20.68
C SER A 100 5.32 -40.22 20.26
N HIS A 101 4.03 -40.56 20.24
CA HIS A 101 2.95 -39.61 19.94
C HIS A 101 2.83 -38.53 21.01
N ALA A 102 2.92 -38.90 22.31
CA ALA A 102 2.92 -37.95 23.41
C ALA A 102 4.12 -36.97 23.35
N ASN A 103 5.31 -37.46 22.98
CA ASN A 103 6.51 -36.62 22.82
C ASN A 103 6.38 -35.61 21.68
N VAL A 104 5.75 -35.98 20.55
CA VAL A 104 5.44 -35.04 19.45
C VAL A 104 4.50 -33.94 19.94
N LEU A 105 3.39 -34.32 20.57
CA LEU A 105 2.41 -33.35 21.08
C LEU A 105 3.05 -32.41 22.12
N LYS A 106 3.86 -32.93 23.05
CA LYS A 106 4.57 -32.12 24.04
C LYS A 106 5.53 -31.12 23.41
N ALA A 107 6.19 -31.46 22.30
CA ALA A 107 7.02 -30.51 21.57
C ALA A 107 6.20 -29.35 20.99
N TYR A 108 5.06 -29.65 20.34
CA TYR A 108 4.17 -28.61 19.82
C TYR A 108 3.51 -27.75 20.92
N GLN A 109 3.24 -28.30 22.10
CA GLN A 109 2.75 -27.53 23.26
C GLN A 109 3.79 -26.53 23.82
N SER A 110 5.09 -26.76 23.57
CA SER A 110 6.17 -25.86 24.00
C SER A 110 6.47 -24.73 23.00
N LEU A 111 5.71 -24.66 21.90
CA LEU A 111 5.89 -23.64 20.88
C LEU A 111 5.41 -22.27 21.37
N GLY A 112 6.23 -21.24 21.19
CA GLY A 112 5.83 -19.86 21.48
C GLY A 112 4.99 -19.28 20.33
N ALA A 113 4.03 -18.42 20.67
CA ALA A 113 3.19 -17.72 19.69
C ALA A 113 4.06 -17.03 18.63
N GLY A 114 3.79 -17.34 17.36
CA GLY A 114 4.53 -16.80 16.21
C GLY A 114 5.89 -17.44 15.90
N ASP A 115 6.38 -18.43 16.68
CA ASP A 115 7.69 -19.08 16.42
C ASP A 115 7.64 -20.10 15.26
N PHE A 116 7.49 -19.58 14.04
CA PHE A 116 7.54 -20.38 12.82
C PHE A 116 8.88 -21.12 12.65
N THR A 117 9.98 -20.62 13.22
CA THR A 117 11.29 -21.29 13.14
C THR A 117 11.35 -22.51 14.06
N GLY A 118 10.83 -22.40 15.28
CA GLY A 118 10.58 -23.50 16.20
C GLY A 118 9.66 -24.55 15.59
N PHE A 119 8.53 -24.13 15.01
CA PHE A 119 7.61 -25.03 14.29
C PHE A 119 8.34 -25.86 13.22
N LEU A 120 9.17 -25.22 12.38
CA LEU A 120 9.93 -25.92 11.34
C LEU A 120 11.00 -26.85 11.91
N LYS A 121 11.61 -26.55 13.07
CA LYS A 121 12.53 -27.46 13.78
C LYS A 121 11.79 -28.68 14.31
N ILE A 122 10.65 -28.49 14.96
CA ILE A 122 9.80 -29.57 15.49
C ILE A 122 9.32 -30.45 14.33
N LEU A 123 8.76 -29.88 13.26
CA LEU A 123 8.26 -30.62 12.10
C LEU A 123 9.35 -31.43 11.39
N LYS A 124 10.60 -30.96 11.37
CA LYS A 124 11.75 -31.68 10.80
C LYS A 124 12.38 -32.70 11.75
N SER A 125 11.94 -32.77 13.01
CA SER A 125 12.47 -33.73 13.98
C SER A 125 12.05 -35.17 13.61
N PRO A 126 12.86 -36.19 13.97
CA PRO A 126 12.49 -37.59 13.74
C PRO A 126 11.14 -37.97 14.36
N SER A 127 10.79 -37.37 15.50
CA SER A 127 9.50 -37.57 16.16
C SER A 127 8.32 -37.15 15.28
N SER A 128 8.44 -36.03 14.56
CA SER A 128 7.38 -35.48 13.71
C SER A 128 7.39 -35.98 12.26
N GLN A 129 8.19 -37.01 11.94
CA GLN A 129 8.38 -37.53 10.57
C GLN A 129 7.06 -37.83 9.85
N ARG A 130 6.03 -38.31 10.57
CA ARG A 130 4.71 -38.61 10.00
C ARG A 130 3.97 -37.35 9.51
N LEU A 131 4.01 -36.26 10.28
CA LEU A 131 3.44 -34.96 9.89
C LEU A 131 4.25 -34.34 8.73
N GLN A 132 5.58 -34.43 8.79
CA GLN A 132 6.47 -33.96 7.73
C GLN A 132 6.19 -34.68 6.39
N SER A 133 6.08 -36.01 6.44
CA SER A 133 5.75 -36.85 5.29
C SER A 133 4.38 -36.50 4.72
N ARG A 134 3.41 -36.21 5.59
CA ARG A 134 2.06 -35.78 5.18
C ARG A 134 2.07 -34.43 4.45
N CYS A 135 2.78 -33.43 4.97
CA CYS A 135 2.97 -32.14 4.28
C CYS A 135 3.67 -32.32 2.93
N THR A 136 4.71 -33.17 2.88
CA THR A 136 5.48 -33.42 1.66
C THR A 136 4.66 -34.16 0.61
N ALA A 137 3.94 -35.21 0.99
CA ALA A 137 3.02 -35.93 0.09
C ALA A 137 1.93 -35.00 -0.45
N PHE A 138 1.32 -34.16 0.39
CA PHE A 138 0.32 -33.20 -0.06
C PHE A 138 0.87 -32.20 -1.08
N LEU A 139 2.06 -31.64 -0.85
CA LEU A 139 2.70 -30.73 -1.80
C LEU A 139 3.03 -31.41 -3.13
N ASN A 140 3.54 -32.64 -3.11
CA ASN A 140 3.80 -33.43 -4.32
C ASN A 140 2.51 -33.72 -5.09
N THR A 141 1.40 -34.01 -4.39
CA THR A 141 0.07 -34.15 -5.01
C THR A 141 -0.38 -32.85 -5.67
N MET A 142 -0.25 -31.70 -4.99
CA MET A 142 -0.62 -30.41 -5.57
C MET A 142 0.24 -30.05 -6.78
N GLU A 143 1.54 -30.37 -6.77
CA GLU A 143 2.44 -30.20 -7.92
C GLU A 143 2.06 -31.11 -9.10
N ALA A 144 1.72 -32.38 -8.83
CA ALA A 144 1.29 -33.34 -9.86
C ALA A 144 -0.10 -33.02 -10.47
N TYR A 145 -0.93 -32.25 -9.78
CA TYR A 145 -2.30 -31.91 -10.20
C TYR A 145 -2.55 -30.39 -10.28
N HIS A 146 -1.50 -29.60 -10.53
CA HIS A 146 -1.61 -28.13 -10.57
C HIS A 146 -2.50 -27.63 -11.71
N ASP A 147 -2.67 -28.38 -12.80
CA ASP A 147 -3.60 -28.07 -13.90
C ASP A 147 -5.09 -28.14 -13.51
N LEU A 148 -5.43 -28.67 -12.32
CA LEU A 148 -6.82 -28.73 -11.87
C LEU A 148 -7.40 -27.32 -11.69
N PRO A 149 -8.71 -27.10 -11.98
CA PRO A 149 -9.34 -25.81 -11.75
C PRO A 149 -9.12 -25.31 -10.32
N VAL A 150 -8.85 -24.01 -10.15
CA VAL A 150 -8.45 -23.42 -8.86
C VAL A 150 -9.40 -23.72 -7.70
N GLN A 151 -10.70 -23.92 -7.98
CA GLN A 151 -11.68 -24.35 -6.96
C GLN A 151 -11.40 -25.78 -6.44
N LYS A 152 -10.92 -26.70 -7.28
CA LYS A 152 -10.50 -28.04 -6.85
C LYS A 152 -9.20 -28.02 -6.05
N GLN A 153 -8.28 -27.14 -6.42
CA GLN A 153 -7.08 -26.89 -5.62
C GLN A 153 -7.44 -26.31 -4.24
N SER A 154 -8.40 -25.38 -4.18
CA SER A 154 -8.97 -24.84 -2.94
C SER A 154 -9.64 -25.94 -2.09
N ASP A 155 -10.50 -26.77 -2.68
CA ASP A 155 -11.15 -27.90 -1.99
C ASP A 155 -10.09 -28.82 -1.35
N LEU A 156 -9.02 -29.19 -2.07
CA LEU A 156 -7.93 -30.04 -1.59
C LEU A 156 -7.12 -29.42 -0.44
N VAL A 157 -6.79 -28.13 -0.51
CA VAL A 157 -6.10 -27.41 0.57
C VAL A 157 -6.95 -27.34 1.84
N GLN A 158 -8.25 -27.11 1.69
CA GLN A 158 -9.19 -27.01 2.81
C GLN A 158 -9.42 -28.39 3.49
N ASP A 159 -9.53 -29.46 2.71
CA ASP A 159 -9.58 -30.84 3.22
C ASP A 159 -8.26 -31.24 3.91
N PHE A 160 -7.12 -30.79 3.39
CA PHE A 160 -5.82 -30.97 4.05
C PHE A 160 -5.76 -30.26 5.40
N TYR A 161 -6.17 -28.98 5.49
CA TYR A 161 -6.20 -28.25 6.76
C TYR A 161 -7.09 -28.93 7.80
N GLN A 162 -8.33 -29.27 7.42
CA GLN A 162 -9.27 -29.94 8.33
C GLN A 162 -8.67 -31.22 8.90
N SER A 163 -8.06 -32.05 8.06
CA SER A 163 -7.54 -33.34 8.50
C SER A 163 -6.12 -33.27 9.10
N PHE A 164 -5.38 -32.16 8.92
CA PHE A 164 -4.16 -31.88 9.68
C PHE A 164 -4.51 -31.39 11.10
N ALA A 165 -5.50 -30.51 11.24
CA ALA A 165 -6.02 -30.05 12.53
C ALA A 165 -6.55 -31.20 13.40
N GLU A 166 -7.16 -32.24 12.79
CA GLU A 166 -7.61 -33.46 13.48
C GLU A 166 -6.51 -34.12 14.36
N TYR A 167 -5.22 -33.94 14.04
CA TYR A 167 -4.10 -34.46 14.81
C TYR A 167 -3.90 -33.74 16.16
N PHE A 168 -4.34 -32.48 16.25
CA PHE A 168 -4.20 -31.61 17.42
C PHE A 168 -5.51 -31.42 18.19
N ASN A 169 -6.54 -32.25 17.93
CA ASN A 169 -7.85 -32.21 18.59
C ASN A 169 -7.82 -32.30 20.14
N SER A 170 -6.68 -32.67 20.74
CA SER A 170 -6.50 -32.68 22.20
C SER A 170 -5.98 -31.35 22.78
N PHE A 171 -5.71 -30.34 21.95
CA PHE A 171 -5.15 -29.04 22.35
C PHE A 171 -6.28 -28.00 22.50
N PRO A 172 -6.06 -26.92 23.28
CA PRO A 172 -6.93 -25.75 23.26
C PRO A 172 -7.05 -25.15 21.84
N GLU A 173 -8.24 -24.68 21.48
CA GLU A 173 -8.54 -24.13 20.14
C GLU A 173 -7.57 -23.03 19.69
N ALA A 174 -7.13 -22.15 20.60
CA ALA A 174 -6.13 -21.13 20.34
C ALA A 174 -4.77 -21.71 19.91
N GLN A 175 -4.30 -22.78 20.57
CA GLN A 175 -3.04 -23.44 20.18
C GLN A 175 -3.18 -24.19 18.85
N VAL A 176 -4.35 -24.78 18.58
CA VAL A 176 -4.63 -25.39 17.26
C VAL A 176 -4.59 -24.33 16.17
N THR A 177 -5.15 -23.15 16.43
CA THR A 177 -5.11 -21.99 15.52
C THR A 177 -3.68 -21.57 15.20
N GLU A 178 -2.84 -21.30 16.21
CA GLU A 178 -1.42 -20.91 16.01
C GLU A 178 -0.62 -21.99 15.24
N ILE A 179 -0.82 -23.28 15.54
CA ILE A 179 -0.19 -24.38 14.82
C ILE A 179 -0.67 -24.42 13.35
N MET A 180 -1.96 -24.20 13.11
CA MET A 180 -2.53 -24.21 11.76
C MET A 180 -2.08 -23.00 10.94
N GLU A 181 -1.86 -21.83 11.53
CA GLU A 181 -1.21 -20.69 10.88
C GLU A 181 0.20 -21.06 10.39
N HIS A 182 1.01 -21.72 11.22
CA HIS A 182 2.32 -22.20 10.77
C HIS A 182 2.22 -23.24 9.64
N VAL A 183 1.18 -24.07 9.63
CA VAL A 183 0.89 -25.00 8.52
C VAL A 183 0.50 -24.25 7.25
N GLU A 184 -0.40 -23.26 7.34
CA GLU A 184 -0.81 -22.40 6.22
C GLU A 184 0.43 -21.71 5.62
N LYS A 185 1.26 -21.09 6.46
CA LYS A 185 2.48 -20.41 6.04
C LYS A 185 3.45 -21.35 5.32
N LEU A 186 3.66 -22.57 5.81
CA LEU A 186 4.52 -23.58 5.17
C LEU A 186 3.97 -24.02 3.80
N ILE A 187 2.69 -24.40 3.76
CA ILE A 187 2.05 -24.96 2.56
C ILE A 187 1.90 -23.86 1.49
N MET A 188 1.28 -22.74 1.83
CA MET A 188 0.94 -21.70 0.87
C MET A 188 2.17 -20.95 0.33
N THR A 189 3.24 -20.81 1.11
CA THR A 189 4.52 -20.26 0.59
C THR A 189 5.09 -21.08 -0.57
N ARG A 190 4.82 -22.40 -0.59
CA ARG A 190 5.22 -23.29 -1.69
C ARG A 190 4.17 -23.35 -2.79
N LEU A 191 2.88 -23.36 -2.44
CA LEU A 191 1.80 -23.46 -3.41
C LEU A 191 1.55 -22.18 -4.21
N HIS A 192 1.88 -21.00 -3.69
CA HIS A 192 1.57 -19.70 -4.30
C HIS A 192 1.93 -19.59 -5.78
N LYS A 193 3.05 -20.17 -6.22
CA LYS A 193 3.50 -20.14 -7.64
C LYS A 193 2.56 -20.88 -8.61
N TRP A 194 1.70 -21.76 -8.11
CA TRP A 194 0.71 -22.50 -8.90
C TRP A 194 -0.70 -21.93 -8.71
N VAL A 195 -1.10 -21.61 -7.48
CA VAL A 195 -2.52 -21.29 -7.19
C VAL A 195 -2.89 -19.80 -7.21
N PHE A 196 -1.92 -18.88 -7.21
CA PHE A 196 -2.19 -17.45 -7.26
C PHE A 196 -2.38 -16.98 -8.71
N CYS A 197 -3.50 -16.30 -9.00
CA CYS A 197 -3.83 -15.83 -10.37
C CYS A 197 -3.80 -16.97 -11.41
N HIS A 198 -4.40 -18.11 -11.08
CA HIS A 198 -4.35 -19.35 -11.87
C HIS A 198 -5.13 -19.24 -13.20
N ASP A 199 -4.57 -19.74 -14.30
CA ASP A 199 -5.11 -19.66 -15.68
C ASP A 199 -6.56 -20.16 -15.84
N SER A 200 -7.04 -21.02 -14.93
CA SER A 200 -8.43 -21.51 -14.94
C SER A 200 -9.48 -20.50 -14.45
N CYS A 201 -9.12 -19.26 -14.14
CA CYS A 201 -10.04 -18.23 -13.65
C CYS A 201 -9.75 -16.85 -14.25
N ASP A 202 -10.73 -15.96 -14.14
CA ASP A 202 -10.72 -14.61 -14.73
C ASP A 202 -10.13 -13.54 -13.80
N ASP A 203 -9.26 -13.95 -12.86
CA ASP A 203 -8.69 -13.07 -11.84
C ASP A 203 -7.82 -11.96 -12.46
N GLU A 204 -7.01 -12.26 -13.47
CA GLU A 204 -6.16 -11.27 -14.17
C GLU A 204 -7.00 -10.21 -14.90
N GLN A 205 -8.05 -10.63 -15.61
CA GLN A 205 -8.91 -9.69 -16.33
C GLN A 205 -9.67 -8.78 -15.36
N LYS A 206 -10.07 -9.29 -14.20
CA LYS A 206 -10.67 -8.49 -13.11
C LYS A 206 -9.66 -7.56 -12.45
N ASP A 207 -8.41 -8.00 -12.23
CA ASP A 207 -7.33 -7.13 -11.76
C ASP A 207 -7.09 -5.96 -12.71
N LEU A 208 -7.00 -6.21 -14.01
CA LEU A 208 -6.84 -5.17 -15.03
C LEU A 208 -8.05 -4.23 -15.08
N ALA A 209 -9.28 -4.75 -14.94
CA ALA A 209 -10.49 -3.94 -14.89
C ALA A 209 -10.51 -3.04 -13.63
N LEU A 210 -10.27 -3.61 -12.46
CA LEU A 210 -10.26 -2.90 -11.18
C LEU A 210 -9.12 -1.86 -11.12
N GLN A 211 -7.92 -2.19 -11.59
CA GLN A 211 -6.80 -1.25 -11.63
C GLN A 211 -7.06 -0.07 -12.59
N ARG A 212 -7.67 -0.32 -13.75
CA ARG A 212 -8.11 0.75 -14.67
C ARG A 212 -9.20 1.62 -14.05
N ARG A 213 -10.13 1.01 -13.32
CA ARG A 213 -11.21 1.67 -12.60
C ARG A 213 -10.69 2.57 -11.47
N ILE A 214 -9.80 2.07 -10.61
CA ILE A 214 -9.16 2.91 -9.57
C ILE A 214 -8.39 4.06 -10.22
N ARG A 215 -7.62 3.78 -11.29
CA ARG A 215 -6.84 4.80 -12.02
C ARG A 215 -7.71 5.91 -12.62
N SER A 216 -8.91 5.60 -13.12
CA SER A 216 -9.83 6.63 -13.65
C SER A 216 -10.48 7.48 -12.55
N LEU A 217 -10.49 7.00 -11.29
CA LEU A 217 -11.04 7.68 -10.12
C LEU A 217 -10.00 8.43 -9.27
N ASN A 218 -8.72 8.49 -9.68
CA ASN A 218 -7.66 9.15 -8.91
C ASN A 218 -7.91 10.65 -8.64
N TRP A 219 -8.79 11.29 -9.40
CA TRP A 219 -9.21 12.68 -9.16
C TRP A 219 -9.98 12.86 -7.83
N ILE A 220 -10.59 11.80 -7.28
CA ILE A 220 -11.36 11.88 -6.03
C ILE A 220 -10.50 12.43 -4.88
N THR A 221 -11.10 13.33 -4.10
CA THR A 221 -10.50 14.01 -2.94
C THR A 221 -11.07 13.43 -1.63
N PRO A 222 -10.38 13.55 -0.48
CA PRO A 222 -10.92 13.11 0.82
C PRO A 222 -12.30 13.73 1.10
N GLN A 223 -12.49 14.99 0.75
CA GLN A 223 -13.71 15.75 1.00
C GLN A 223 -14.93 15.23 0.21
N MET A 224 -14.72 14.71 -1.00
CA MET A 224 -15.79 14.08 -1.80
C MET A 224 -16.28 12.74 -1.22
N LEU A 225 -15.45 12.10 -0.39
CA LEU A 225 -15.76 10.87 0.33
C LEU A 225 -16.12 11.14 1.80
N SER A 226 -16.26 12.40 2.21
CA SER A 226 -16.49 12.82 3.61
C SER A 226 -15.45 12.28 4.61
N VAL A 227 -14.22 11.99 4.15
CA VAL A 227 -13.16 11.44 5.01
C VAL A 227 -12.63 12.53 5.95
N PRO A 228 -12.62 12.30 7.28
CA PRO A 228 -11.91 13.15 8.22
C PRO A 228 -10.43 13.22 7.84
N PHE A 229 -9.95 14.42 7.55
CA PHE A 229 -8.58 14.66 7.12
C PHE A 229 -8.00 15.78 7.98
N PRO A 230 -6.81 15.61 8.59
CA PRO A 230 -6.26 16.60 9.51
C PRO A 230 -6.03 17.92 8.81
N ASP A 231 -6.40 19.00 9.49
CA ASP A 231 -6.32 20.35 8.95
C ASP A 231 -4.84 20.74 8.73
N LYS A 232 -4.53 21.44 7.63
CA LYS A 232 -3.15 21.77 7.17
C LYS A 232 -2.31 22.62 8.14
N LYS A 233 -2.83 22.93 9.33
CA LYS A 233 -2.15 23.70 10.39
C LYS A 233 -1.25 22.83 11.26
N ILE A 234 -1.37 21.50 11.19
CA ILE A 234 -0.44 20.58 11.86
C ILE A 234 0.74 20.32 10.92
N GLU A 235 1.97 20.45 11.42
CA GLU A 235 3.23 20.24 10.66
C GLU A 235 3.51 18.75 10.34
N VAL A 236 2.49 17.96 10.03
CA VAL A 236 2.68 16.59 9.51
C VAL A 236 3.24 16.71 8.10
N THR A 237 4.51 16.35 7.93
CA THR A 237 5.29 16.57 6.70
C THR A 237 4.92 15.65 5.53
N GLY A 238 3.76 14.97 5.58
CA GLY A 238 3.32 13.98 4.61
C GLY A 238 1.84 13.63 4.73
N ASP A 239 1.36 12.79 3.81
CA ASP A 239 -0.02 12.26 3.83
C ASP A 239 -0.21 11.33 5.04
N PRO A 240 -1.15 11.59 5.96
CA PRO A 240 -1.36 10.75 7.15
C PRO A 240 -1.76 9.31 6.82
N PHE A 241 -2.28 9.07 5.61
CA PHE A 241 -2.66 7.73 5.14
C PHE A 241 -1.50 6.98 4.44
N LEU A 242 -0.32 7.59 4.27
CA LEU A 242 0.83 6.96 3.61
C LEU A 242 1.26 5.61 4.23
N PRO A 243 1.27 5.41 5.57
CA PRO A 243 1.54 4.11 6.15
C PRO A 243 0.50 3.04 5.77
N ALA A 244 -0.79 3.43 5.73
CA ALA A 244 -1.87 2.54 5.30
C ALA A 244 -1.76 2.16 3.81
N ILE A 245 -1.47 3.15 2.95
CA ILE A 245 -1.19 2.96 1.52
C ILE A 245 -0.04 1.98 1.31
N THR A 246 1.05 2.13 2.07
CA THR A 246 2.22 1.23 2.00
C THR A 246 1.85 -0.20 2.42
N ALA A 247 1.13 -0.34 3.55
CA ALA A 247 0.73 -1.63 4.08
C ALA A 247 -0.19 -2.43 3.12
N ILE A 248 -1.12 -1.78 2.42
CA ILE A 248 -1.99 -2.47 1.44
C ILE A 248 -1.26 -2.81 0.13
N ILE A 249 -0.28 -2.02 -0.30
CA ILE A 249 0.57 -2.35 -1.45
C ILE A 249 1.46 -3.56 -1.14
N GLU A 250 2.02 -3.64 0.08
CA GLU A 250 2.84 -4.76 0.54
C GLU A 250 2.14 -6.12 0.52
N MET A 251 0.80 -6.16 0.53
CA MET A 251 0.00 -7.38 0.51
C MET A 251 0.39 -8.30 -0.66
N ASP A 252 0.64 -7.73 -1.84
CA ASP A 252 0.95 -8.50 -3.05
C ASP A 252 2.29 -9.26 -2.94
N ALA A 253 3.26 -8.71 -2.20
CA ALA A 253 4.56 -9.32 -1.97
C ALA A 253 4.54 -10.51 -1.00
N LYS A 254 3.50 -10.65 -0.18
CA LYS A 254 3.37 -11.77 0.79
C LYS A 254 2.88 -13.03 0.08
N ARG A 255 3.26 -14.22 0.55
CA ARG A 255 2.85 -15.50 -0.07
C ARG A 255 1.79 -16.29 0.73
N ALA A 256 1.84 -16.26 2.05
CA ALA A 256 0.81 -16.91 2.87
C ALA A 256 -0.45 -16.01 2.98
N PRO A 257 -1.67 -16.55 2.89
CA PRO A 257 -2.91 -15.80 3.12
C PRO A 257 -2.91 -15.02 4.44
N GLN A 258 -2.43 -15.59 5.55
CA GLN A 258 -2.30 -14.90 6.83
C GLN A 258 -1.37 -13.68 6.77
N ASP A 259 -0.28 -13.75 6.01
CA ASP A 259 0.66 -12.62 5.87
C ASP A 259 0.02 -11.50 5.04
N LYS A 260 -0.87 -11.86 4.08
CA LYS A 260 -1.71 -10.90 3.33
C LYS A 260 -2.77 -10.27 4.24
N LEU A 261 -3.45 -11.07 5.08
CA LEU A 261 -4.39 -10.55 6.08
C LEU A 261 -3.70 -9.61 7.09
N ALA A 262 -2.48 -9.92 7.52
CA ALA A 262 -1.70 -9.03 8.38
C ALA A 262 -1.40 -7.67 7.72
N CYS A 263 -1.17 -7.62 6.40
CA CYS A 263 -1.08 -6.35 5.65
C CYS A 263 -2.40 -5.57 5.66
N VAL A 264 -3.55 -6.24 5.50
CA VAL A 264 -4.88 -5.62 5.58
C VAL A 264 -5.17 -5.09 6.99
N SER A 265 -4.80 -5.84 8.04
CA SER A 265 -4.96 -5.41 9.44
C SER A 265 -4.09 -4.21 9.77
N LYS A 266 -2.81 -4.19 9.36
CA LYS A 266 -1.92 -3.02 9.49
C LYS A 266 -2.43 -1.80 8.72
N CYS A 267 -2.91 -1.99 7.50
CA CYS A 267 -3.54 -0.93 6.72
C CYS A 267 -4.73 -0.32 7.50
N SER A 268 -5.57 -1.16 8.09
CA SER A 268 -6.75 -0.72 8.85
C SER A 268 -6.35 0.00 10.14
N GLN A 269 -5.35 -0.51 10.87
CA GLN A 269 -4.79 0.15 12.07
C GLN A 269 -4.27 1.55 11.74
N HIS A 270 -3.48 1.72 10.67
CA HIS A 270 -3.01 3.02 10.22
C HIS A 270 -4.14 3.96 9.75
N VAL A 271 -5.25 3.44 9.22
CA VAL A 271 -6.46 4.26 8.94
C VAL A 271 -7.06 4.78 10.26
N PHE A 272 -7.20 3.95 11.29
CA PHE A 272 -7.69 4.41 12.61
C PHE A 272 -6.76 5.43 13.26
N GLU A 273 -5.44 5.22 13.18
CA GLU A 273 -4.43 6.18 13.67
C GLU A 273 -4.57 7.55 12.98
N ALA A 274 -4.64 7.55 11.63
CA ALA A 274 -4.82 8.77 10.84
C ALA A 274 -6.13 9.51 11.20
N LEU A 275 -7.24 8.77 11.31
CA LEU A 275 -8.54 9.34 11.68
C LEU A 275 -8.53 9.90 13.13
N SER A 276 -7.94 9.18 14.08
CA SER A 276 -7.81 9.63 15.49
C SER A 276 -6.93 10.86 15.67
N THR A 277 -6.03 11.13 14.72
CA THR A 277 -5.22 12.37 14.70
C THR A 277 -6.02 13.56 14.14
N SER A 278 -7.08 13.30 13.37
CA SER A 278 -7.93 14.32 12.74
C SER A 278 -9.17 14.70 13.54
N ASN A 279 -9.72 13.78 14.34
CA ASN A 279 -10.93 13.96 15.13
C ASN A 279 -10.65 13.80 16.62
N SER A 280 -11.33 14.60 17.47
CA SER A 280 -11.28 14.45 18.94
C SER A 280 -12.09 13.26 19.46
N GLU A 281 -12.91 12.64 18.62
CA GLU A 281 -13.74 11.48 18.95
C GLU A 281 -13.21 10.21 18.26
N PRO A 282 -13.40 9.01 18.84
CA PRO A 282 -13.03 7.76 18.20
C PRO A 282 -13.75 7.59 16.86
N ALA A 283 -12.99 7.25 15.81
CA ALA A 283 -13.53 7.07 14.47
C ALA A 283 -14.63 6.01 14.44
N ASN A 284 -15.77 6.35 13.82
CA ASN A 284 -16.88 5.42 13.66
C ASN A 284 -16.65 4.47 12.45
N ALA A 285 -17.57 3.54 12.23
CA ALA A 285 -17.44 2.56 11.14
C ALA A 285 -17.53 3.17 9.72
N ASP A 286 -18.28 4.27 9.56
CA ASP A 286 -18.45 4.98 8.29
C ASP A 286 -17.21 5.84 7.98
N ASP A 287 -16.63 6.49 9.01
CA ASP A 287 -15.33 7.20 8.91
C ASP A 287 -14.23 6.23 8.46
N PHE A 288 -14.17 5.05 9.11
CA PHE A 288 -13.21 4.00 8.78
C PHE A 288 -13.38 3.48 7.36
N LEU A 289 -14.61 3.14 6.94
CA LEU A 289 -14.87 2.62 5.60
C LEU A 289 -14.55 3.66 4.53
N SER A 290 -14.89 4.93 4.77
CA SER A 290 -14.58 6.04 3.86
C SER A 290 -13.07 6.27 3.74
N GLY A 291 -12.35 6.23 4.87
CA GLY A 291 -10.88 6.29 4.91
C GLY A 291 -10.23 5.11 4.17
N LEU A 292 -10.78 3.89 4.33
CA LEU A 292 -10.30 2.69 3.63
C LEU A 292 -10.54 2.77 2.12
N VAL A 293 -11.70 3.26 1.68
CA VAL A 293 -11.99 3.55 0.25
C VAL A 293 -10.98 4.55 -0.32
N TYR A 294 -10.69 5.63 0.42
CA TYR A 294 -9.68 6.61 0.03
C TYR A 294 -8.29 5.99 -0.10
N VAL A 295 -7.85 5.19 0.89
CA VAL A 295 -6.57 4.46 0.85
C VAL A 295 -6.48 3.55 -0.37
N VAL A 296 -7.50 2.75 -0.66
CA VAL A 296 -7.50 1.85 -1.83
C VAL A 296 -7.46 2.65 -3.14
N LEU A 297 -8.17 3.79 -3.23
CA LEU A 297 -8.14 4.67 -4.40
C LEU A 297 -6.76 5.31 -4.64
N LYS A 298 -6.04 5.69 -3.59
CA LYS A 298 -4.69 6.29 -3.70
C LYS A 298 -3.58 5.26 -3.87
N ALA A 299 -3.70 4.12 -3.22
CA ALA A 299 -2.73 3.02 -3.32
C ALA A 299 -2.76 2.32 -4.69
N ASN A 300 -3.97 2.16 -5.28
CA ASN A 300 -4.22 1.30 -6.45
C ASN A 300 -3.49 -0.06 -6.35
N PRO A 301 -3.76 -0.88 -5.32
CA PRO A 301 -2.92 -2.01 -4.96
C PRO A 301 -2.74 -3.01 -6.12
N PRO A 302 -1.51 -3.51 -6.36
CA PRO A 302 -1.26 -4.45 -7.43
C PRO A 302 -2.02 -5.76 -7.22
N ARG A 303 -2.67 -6.25 -8.28
CA ARG A 303 -3.40 -7.52 -8.33
C ARG A 303 -4.42 -7.69 -7.20
N LEU A 304 -5.14 -6.62 -6.85
CA LEU A 304 -6.04 -6.55 -5.69
C LEU A 304 -7.14 -7.64 -5.71
N HIS A 305 -7.73 -7.92 -6.88
CA HIS A 305 -8.73 -8.99 -7.03
C HIS A 305 -8.10 -10.37 -6.80
N SER A 306 -6.98 -10.68 -7.45
CA SER A 306 -6.24 -11.94 -7.23
C SER A 306 -5.87 -12.13 -5.76
N ASN A 307 -5.39 -11.07 -5.09
CA ASN A 307 -5.03 -11.10 -3.68
C ASN A 307 -6.21 -11.45 -2.77
N MET A 308 -7.37 -10.80 -2.97
CA MET A 308 -8.58 -11.09 -2.21
C MET A 308 -9.11 -12.49 -2.50
N GLN A 309 -9.17 -12.90 -3.77
CA GLN A 309 -9.63 -14.23 -4.16
C GLN A 309 -8.73 -15.34 -3.63
N TYR A 310 -7.41 -15.15 -3.66
CA TYR A 310 -6.44 -16.07 -3.08
C TYR A 310 -6.65 -16.27 -1.58
N VAL A 311 -6.85 -15.18 -0.84
CA VAL A 311 -7.18 -15.22 0.59
C VAL A 311 -8.50 -15.97 0.84
N ILE A 312 -9.56 -15.68 0.08
CA ILE A 312 -10.87 -16.37 0.20
C ILE A 312 -10.77 -17.89 -0.10
N ARG A 313 -9.96 -18.27 -1.09
CA ARG A 313 -9.84 -19.67 -1.56
C ARG A 313 -8.92 -20.52 -0.68
N PHE A 314 -7.86 -19.94 -0.14
CA PHE A 314 -6.76 -20.70 0.48
C PHE A 314 -6.44 -20.33 1.92
N GLY A 315 -7.04 -19.26 2.45
CA GLY A 315 -6.91 -18.88 3.86
C GLY A 315 -7.59 -19.88 4.80
N LEU A 316 -7.11 -19.92 6.04
CA LEU A 316 -7.76 -20.64 7.14
C LEU A 316 -9.17 -20.06 7.42
N PRO A 317 -10.21 -20.90 7.57
CA PRO A 317 -11.58 -20.41 7.76
C PRO A 317 -11.76 -19.51 8.99
N HIS A 318 -11.09 -19.79 10.11
CA HIS A 318 -11.23 -18.99 11.33
C HIS A 318 -10.68 -17.56 11.15
N SER A 319 -9.58 -17.38 10.40
CA SER A 319 -8.95 -16.07 10.15
C SER A 319 -9.81 -15.14 9.28
N LEU A 320 -10.82 -15.69 8.60
CA LEU A 320 -11.78 -14.96 7.76
C LEU A 320 -13.16 -14.82 8.41
N MET A 321 -13.58 -15.79 9.22
CA MET A 321 -14.92 -15.84 9.82
C MET A 321 -14.98 -15.25 11.23
N ALA A 322 -13.84 -14.98 11.87
CA ALA A 322 -13.76 -14.44 13.23
C ALA A 322 -12.58 -13.46 13.40
N GLY A 323 -12.65 -12.67 14.47
CA GLY A 323 -11.58 -11.73 14.87
C GLY A 323 -11.47 -10.46 14.03
N GLU A 324 -10.48 -9.65 14.35
CA GLU A 324 -10.21 -8.35 13.70
C GLU A 324 -9.89 -8.48 12.21
N SER A 325 -9.09 -9.47 11.83
CA SER A 325 -8.65 -9.69 10.43
C SER A 325 -9.84 -10.01 9.50
N GLY A 326 -10.82 -10.78 9.97
CA GLY A 326 -12.06 -11.04 9.23
C GLY A 326 -12.91 -9.79 9.04
N TYR A 327 -13.00 -8.93 10.07
CA TYR A 327 -13.68 -7.63 9.97
C TYR A 327 -12.98 -6.69 8.98
N TYR A 328 -11.66 -6.54 9.06
CA TYR A 328 -10.90 -5.68 8.15
C TYR A 328 -10.95 -6.19 6.70
N PHE A 329 -10.83 -7.50 6.48
CA PHE A 329 -10.97 -8.10 5.15
C PHE A 329 -12.38 -7.95 4.56
N THR A 330 -13.41 -8.00 5.41
CA THR A 330 -14.80 -7.72 4.99
C THR A 330 -14.96 -6.25 4.58
N ASN A 331 -14.40 -5.30 5.34
CA ASN A 331 -14.44 -3.89 4.97
C ASN A 331 -13.64 -3.58 3.69
N LEU A 332 -12.50 -4.22 3.47
CA LEU A 332 -11.77 -4.15 2.19
C LEU A 332 -12.64 -4.66 1.04
N SER A 333 -13.38 -5.75 1.25
CA SER A 333 -14.31 -6.30 0.26
C SER A 333 -15.46 -5.34 -0.05
N CYS A 334 -16.00 -4.65 0.97
CA CYS A 334 -16.99 -3.58 0.78
C CYS A 334 -16.41 -2.38 0.02
N ALA A 335 -15.19 -1.93 0.38
CA ALA A 335 -14.52 -0.81 -0.27
C ALA A 335 -14.26 -1.06 -1.77
N VAL A 336 -13.79 -2.27 -2.12
CA VAL A 336 -13.60 -2.65 -3.54
C VAL A 336 -14.94 -2.71 -4.29
N ALA A 337 -15.96 -3.34 -3.72
CA ALA A 337 -17.29 -3.41 -4.33
C ALA A 337 -17.97 -2.03 -4.48
N PHE A 338 -17.65 -1.08 -3.59
CA PHE A 338 -18.05 0.31 -3.71
C PHE A 338 -17.32 1.00 -4.88
N ILE A 339 -15.99 0.91 -4.96
CA ILE A 339 -15.18 1.49 -6.03
C ILE A 339 -15.58 0.97 -7.43
N GLU A 340 -15.89 -0.32 -7.55
CA GLU A 340 -16.41 -0.92 -8.79
C GLU A 340 -17.70 -0.22 -9.29
N LYS A 341 -18.58 0.19 -8.37
CA LYS A 341 -19.93 0.72 -8.66
C LYS A 341 -20.09 2.22 -8.46
N LEU A 342 -19.06 2.91 -7.98
CA LEU A 342 -19.06 4.33 -7.62
C LEU A 342 -19.57 5.23 -8.77
N ASP A 343 -20.56 6.06 -8.48
CA ASP A 343 -21.16 7.02 -9.42
C ASP A 343 -21.12 8.46 -8.87
N GLY A 344 -21.65 9.41 -9.63
CA GLY A 344 -21.77 10.80 -9.19
C GLY A 344 -22.55 10.95 -7.87
N PRO A 345 -23.78 10.39 -7.77
CA PRO A 345 -24.56 10.41 -6.54
C PRO A 345 -23.81 9.91 -5.29
N ALA A 346 -23.01 8.85 -5.39
CA ALA A 346 -22.20 8.33 -4.28
C ALA A 346 -21.11 9.31 -3.77
N LEU A 347 -20.78 10.34 -4.55
CA LEU A 347 -19.86 11.43 -4.18
C LEU A 347 -20.57 12.77 -3.91
N ASN A 348 -21.90 12.79 -3.87
CA ASN A 348 -22.74 14.00 -3.85
C ASN A 348 -22.52 14.93 -5.06
N LEU A 349 -22.18 14.35 -6.22
CA LEU A 349 -22.00 15.07 -7.49
C LEU A 349 -23.17 14.84 -8.45
N SER A 350 -23.45 15.81 -9.31
CA SER A 350 -24.30 15.57 -10.47
C SER A 350 -23.63 14.64 -11.49
N GLN A 351 -24.43 13.98 -12.33
CA GLN A 351 -23.92 13.10 -13.38
C GLN A 351 -22.99 13.84 -14.35
N GLU A 352 -23.33 15.09 -14.71
CA GLU A 352 -22.52 15.95 -15.59
C GLU A 352 -21.17 16.32 -14.97
N GLU A 353 -21.11 16.57 -13.66
CA GLU A 353 -19.85 16.80 -12.94
C GLU A 353 -18.98 15.56 -12.92
N PHE A 354 -19.57 14.40 -12.59
CA PHE A 354 -18.88 13.13 -12.55
C PHE A 354 -18.29 12.75 -13.91
N GLU A 355 -19.08 12.85 -14.98
CA GLU A 355 -18.62 12.61 -16.36
C GLU A 355 -17.55 13.63 -16.77
N GLY A 356 -17.69 14.91 -16.40
CA GLY A 356 -16.69 15.94 -16.62
C GLY A 356 -15.33 15.64 -15.97
N TYR A 357 -15.31 15.06 -14.75
CA TYR A 357 -14.09 14.61 -14.10
C TYR A 357 -13.51 13.33 -14.76
N MET A 358 -14.37 12.36 -15.10
CA MET A 358 -13.98 11.11 -15.76
C MET A 358 -13.36 11.32 -17.15
N LEU A 359 -13.89 12.28 -17.91
CA LEU A 359 -13.35 12.72 -19.20
C LEU A 359 -12.16 13.69 -19.07
N ARG A 360 -11.71 14.01 -17.85
CA ARG A 360 -10.68 15.01 -17.52
C ARG A 360 -10.96 16.43 -18.05
N GLN A 361 -12.21 16.75 -18.36
CA GLN A 361 -12.65 18.09 -18.77
C GLN A 361 -12.73 19.04 -17.57
N ARG A 362 -12.87 18.48 -16.36
CA ARG A 362 -12.76 19.18 -15.07
C ARG A 362 -11.67 18.49 -14.23
N ALA A 363 -10.99 19.25 -13.37
CA ALA A 363 -10.10 18.69 -12.36
C ALA A 363 -10.39 19.35 -10.99
N PRO A 364 -10.54 18.57 -9.91
CA PRO A 364 -11.12 19.06 -8.65
C PRO A 364 -10.20 20.00 -7.85
N SER A 365 -9.00 20.29 -8.36
CA SER A 365 -8.10 21.31 -7.82
C SER A 365 -7.42 22.16 -8.89
N ALA A 366 -7.86 22.10 -10.16
CA ALA A 366 -7.26 22.85 -11.28
C ALA A 366 -7.06 24.33 -10.95
N GLY A 367 -8.11 25.01 -10.50
CA GLY A 367 -8.06 26.44 -10.15
C GLY A 367 -6.91 26.76 -9.19
N LYS A 368 -6.84 26.11 -8.02
CA LYS A 368 -5.78 26.40 -7.04
C LYS A 368 -4.39 25.91 -7.45
N ARG A 369 -4.26 24.78 -8.16
CA ARG A 369 -2.93 24.29 -8.58
C ARG A 369 -2.37 25.05 -9.77
N GLN A 370 -3.17 25.37 -10.77
CA GLN A 370 -2.72 26.19 -11.90
C GLN A 370 -2.52 27.66 -11.50
N GLN A 371 -3.31 28.19 -10.55
CA GLN A 371 -3.06 29.52 -10.00
C GLN A 371 -1.76 29.54 -9.19
N VAL A 372 -1.52 28.59 -8.26
CA VAL A 372 -0.22 28.51 -7.56
C VAL A 372 0.95 28.33 -8.53
N VAL A 373 0.83 27.49 -9.57
CA VAL A 373 1.89 27.35 -10.59
C VAL A 373 2.11 28.67 -11.36
N SER A 374 1.05 29.37 -11.76
CA SER A 374 1.13 30.66 -12.43
C SER A 374 1.74 31.75 -11.55
N ASP A 375 1.34 31.81 -10.27
CA ASP A 375 1.85 32.77 -9.28
C ASP A 375 3.34 32.48 -8.99
N THR A 376 3.72 31.20 -8.90
CA THR A 376 5.13 30.78 -8.72
C THR A 376 5.96 31.11 -9.96
N GLN A 377 5.41 30.92 -11.17
CA GLN A 377 6.09 31.24 -12.42
C GLN A 377 6.32 32.75 -12.57
N HIS A 378 5.32 33.58 -12.25
CA HIS A 378 5.47 35.04 -12.19
C HIS A 378 6.51 35.49 -11.14
N LEU A 379 6.53 34.86 -9.96
CA LEU A 379 7.55 35.12 -8.93
C LEU A 379 8.97 34.75 -9.40
N LEU A 380 9.12 33.66 -10.16
CA LEU A 380 10.41 33.27 -10.73
C LEU A 380 10.89 34.25 -11.81
N GLU A 381 10.00 34.69 -12.71
CA GLU A 381 10.30 35.74 -13.70
C GLU A 381 10.67 37.07 -13.03
N GLU A 382 9.98 37.46 -11.96
CA GLU A 382 10.33 38.66 -11.19
C GLU A 382 11.69 38.53 -10.48
N LEU A 383 11.98 37.37 -9.88
CA LEU A 383 13.27 37.10 -9.24
C LEU A 383 14.42 37.09 -10.26
N GLN A 384 14.22 36.49 -11.43
CA GLN A 384 15.19 36.53 -12.52
C GLN A 384 15.45 37.97 -12.98
N GLY A 385 14.41 38.76 -13.24
CA GLY A 385 14.54 40.16 -13.63
C GLY A 385 15.12 41.08 -12.53
N ARG A 386 15.04 40.67 -11.26
CA ARG A 386 15.76 41.34 -10.16
C ARG A 386 17.24 40.92 -10.12
N GLN A 387 17.56 39.65 -10.34
CA GLN A 387 18.93 39.14 -10.41
C GLN A 387 19.70 39.78 -11.57
N GLU A 388 19.14 39.79 -12.78
CA GLU A 388 19.77 40.42 -13.96
C GLU A 388 20.09 41.92 -13.73
N LYS A 389 19.23 42.65 -13.03
CA LYS A 389 19.48 44.05 -12.66
C LYS A 389 20.57 44.21 -11.60
N LEU A 390 20.67 43.26 -10.68
CA LEU A 390 21.70 43.24 -9.64
C LEU A 390 23.07 42.94 -10.26
N ASP A 391 23.13 41.97 -11.18
CA ASP A 391 24.33 41.61 -11.93
C ASP A 391 24.79 42.78 -12.81
N GLN A 392 23.90 43.41 -13.59
CA GLN A 392 24.20 44.63 -14.36
C GLN A 392 24.68 45.79 -13.47
N GLY A 393 24.12 45.93 -12.26
CA GLY A 393 24.56 46.91 -11.27
C GLY A 393 25.96 46.61 -10.74
N MET A 394 26.28 45.34 -10.51
CA MET A 394 27.59 44.86 -10.05
C MET A 394 28.66 45.06 -11.14
N ASP A 395 28.36 44.73 -12.39
CA ASP A 395 29.25 44.96 -13.54
C ASP A 395 29.54 46.45 -13.75
N SER A 396 28.49 47.29 -13.69
CA SER A 396 28.62 48.75 -13.77
C SER A 396 29.51 49.30 -12.65
N LEU A 397 29.30 48.85 -11.41
CA LEU A 397 30.12 49.22 -10.26
C LEU A 397 31.58 48.73 -10.40
N SER A 398 31.79 47.53 -10.93
CA SER A 398 33.12 46.97 -11.20
C SER A 398 33.90 47.83 -12.20
N VAL A 399 33.27 48.20 -13.32
CA VAL A 399 33.87 49.12 -14.32
C VAL A 399 34.15 50.49 -13.73
N GLN A 400 33.24 51.05 -12.93
CA GLN A 400 33.46 52.33 -12.25
C GLN A 400 34.63 52.25 -11.25
N LEU A 401 34.74 51.15 -10.50
CA LEU A 401 35.82 50.93 -9.54
C LEU A 401 37.18 50.81 -10.24
N GLN A 402 37.27 50.05 -11.34
CA GLN A 402 38.49 49.93 -12.14
C GLN A 402 38.91 51.28 -12.74
N SER A 403 37.96 52.06 -13.26
CA SER A 403 38.20 53.41 -13.77
C SER A 403 38.72 54.35 -12.68
N TRP A 404 38.11 54.30 -11.48
CA TRP A 404 38.55 55.08 -10.33
C TRP A 404 39.96 54.70 -9.86
N VAL A 405 40.27 53.40 -9.77
CA VAL A 405 41.63 52.92 -9.43
C VAL A 405 42.66 53.42 -10.45
N HIS A 406 42.37 53.34 -11.75
CA HIS A 406 43.25 53.88 -12.79
C HIS A 406 43.44 55.40 -12.67
N ALA A 407 42.38 56.16 -12.40
CA ALA A 407 42.46 57.61 -12.23
C ALA A 407 43.30 57.99 -11.00
N VAL A 408 43.13 57.30 -9.87
CA VAL A 408 43.91 57.52 -8.64
C VAL A 408 45.38 57.18 -8.87
N ASN A 409 45.69 56.04 -9.49
CA ASN A 409 47.07 55.66 -9.81
C ASN A 409 47.73 56.68 -10.75
N SER A 410 47.03 57.12 -11.81
CA SER A 410 47.56 58.14 -12.72
C SER A 410 47.83 59.48 -12.03
N GLN A 411 46.99 59.90 -11.08
CA GLN A 411 47.23 61.10 -10.27
C GLN A 411 48.41 60.93 -9.30
N LEU A 412 48.58 59.74 -8.74
CA LEU A 412 49.70 59.41 -7.87
C LEU A 412 51.03 59.40 -8.65
N ASP A 413 51.04 58.80 -9.84
CA ASP A 413 52.20 58.80 -10.76
C ASP A 413 52.56 60.22 -11.20
N GLU A 414 51.56 61.04 -11.57
CA GLU A 414 51.79 62.44 -11.95
C GLU A 414 52.32 63.28 -10.78
N ALA A 415 51.74 63.15 -9.59
CA ALA A 415 52.23 63.82 -8.38
C ALA A 415 53.65 63.37 -8.01
N THR A 416 53.97 62.08 -8.17
CA THR A 416 55.31 61.53 -7.94
C THR A 416 56.33 62.05 -8.94
N ALA A 417 55.95 62.15 -10.23
CA ALA A 417 56.78 62.72 -11.28
C ALA A 417 57.03 64.23 -11.06
N GLN A 418 56.00 64.99 -10.69
CA GLN A 418 56.14 66.41 -10.31
C GLN A 418 57.04 66.58 -9.09
N PHE A 419 56.92 65.72 -8.07
CA PHE A 419 57.80 65.74 -6.89
C PHE A 419 59.26 65.42 -7.26
N ALA A 420 59.49 64.44 -8.13
CA ALA A 420 60.83 64.12 -8.65
C ALA A 420 61.45 65.28 -9.47
N LEU A 421 60.64 65.99 -10.26
CA LEU A 421 61.08 67.19 -10.99
C LEU A 421 61.47 68.33 -10.03
N VAL A 422 60.68 68.58 -8.98
CA VAL A 422 61.03 69.56 -7.93
C VAL A 422 62.29 69.12 -7.19
N GLN A 423 62.44 67.84 -6.89
CA GLN A 423 63.62 67.30 -6.22
C GLN A 423 64.88 67.43 -7.09
N THR A 424 64.78 67.21 -8.41
CA THR A 424 65.90 67.43 -9.36
C THR A 424 66.23 68.90 -9.57
N GLU A 425 65.25 69.83 -9.53
CA GLU A 425 65.56 71.26 -9.49
C GLU A 425 66.27 71.68 -8.21
N VAL A 426 65.87 71.13 -7.06
CA VAL A 426 66.49 71.41 -5.76
C VAL A 426 67.92 70.87 -5.72
N THR A 427 68.17 69.66 -6.22
CA THR A 427 69.54 69.13 -6.32
C THR A 427 70.36 69.90 -7.36
N ALA A 428 69.82 70.28 -8.52
CA ALA A 428 70.54 71.10 -9.50
C ALA A 428 70.91 72.50 -8.98
N LYS A 429 70.04 73.13 -8.16
CA LYS A 429 70.34 74.38 -7.44
C LYS A 429 71.42 74.16 -6.36
N THR A 430 71.50 72.96 -5.79
CA THR A 430 72.55 72.57 -4.82
C THR A 430 73.89 72.28 -5.52
N GLU A 431 73.89 71.59 -6.67
CA GLU A 431 75.08 71.31 -7.47
C GLU A 431 75.66 72.56 -8.14
N SER A 432 74.83 73.52 -8.55
CA SER A 432 75.26 74.87 -8.96
C SER A 432 75.97 75.64 -7.82
N SER A 433 75.84 75.17 -6.58
CA SER A 433 76.58 75.67 -5.40
C SER A 433 77.74 74.75 -4.97
N GLN A 434 77.99 73.61 -5.66
CA GLN A 434 78.99 72.61 -5.26
C GLN A 434 79.92 72.10 -6.38
N VAL A 435 79.90 72.67 -7.59
CA VAL A 435 81.02 72.52 -8.54
C VAL A 435 82.22 73.36 -8.10
N LEU A 436 82.87 72.92 -7.01
CA LEU A 436 84.25 73.30 -6.66
C LEU A 436 84.93 72.32 -5.67
N SER A 437 84.74 71.00 -5.83
CA SER A 437 85.71 69.99 -5.36
C SER A 437 85.56 68.59 -5.98
N SER A 438 86.64 68.14 -6.64
CA SER A 438 87.06 66.77 -7.06
C SER A 438 86.68 65.62 -6.09
N SER A 439 86.19 64.42 -6.46
CA SER A 439 86.70 63.32 -7.34
C SER A 439 87.88 62.50 -6.75
N SER A 440 87.99 61.16 -6.75
CA SER A 440 87.19 60.02 -7.29
C SER A 440 87.69 58.65 -6.72
N HIS A 441 87.15 57.50 -7.19
CA HIS A 441 87.58 56.07 -7.00
C HIS A 441 87.19 55.38 -5.66
N ASP A 442 86.88 54.07 -5.55
CA ASP A 442 86.67 52.98 -6.54
C ASP A 442 85.87 51.76 -5.99
N ALA A 443 85.28 50.95 -6.90
CA ALA A 443 85.11 49.46 -6.91
C ALA A 443 84.42 48.57 -5.80
N LEU A 444 83.43 47.76 -6.28
CA LEU A 444 83.21 46.28 -6.12
C LEU A 444 82.35 45.59 -4.98
N LEU A 445 81.40 44.73 -5.45
CA LEU A 445 80.87 43.40 -4.98
C LEU A 445 79.90 43.17 -3.76
N GLN A 446 78.66 42.75 -4.10
CA GLN A 446 78.04 41.39 -3.98
C GLN A 446 77.68 40.70 -2.61
N GLY A 447 76.45 40.11 -2.56
CA GLY A 447 75.91 39.14 -1.57
C GLY A 447 74.43 39.42 -1.20
N ASP A 448 73.41 38.62 -1.59
CA ASP A 448 72.92 37.35 -0.97
C ASP A 448 72.26 37.56 0.42
N ASP A 449 71.11 36.98 0.83
CA ASP A 449 70.15 36.01 0.25
C ASP A 449 68.81 36.02 1.08
N LYS A 450 67.65 35.62 0.49
CA LYS A 450 66.39 35.05 1.09
C LYS A 450 65.64 35.70 2.31
N ASP A 451 64.36 35.43 2.61
CA ASP A 451 63.40 34.41 2.11
C ASP A 451 61.89 34.80 2.18
N GLU A 452 61.00 33.93 1.69
CA GLU A 452 59.54 34.07 1.49
C GLU A 452 58.63 34.10 2.75
N SER A 453 57.39 34.63 2.61
CA SER A 453 56.16 33.77 2.61
C SER A 453 54.81 34.46 2.26
N VAL A 454 54.27 34.07 1.10
CA VAL A 454 52.91 33.52 0.84
C VAL A 454 51.63 34.26 1.31
N LEU A 455 50.79 34.61 0.33
CA LEU A 455 49.34 34.34 0.37
C LEU A 455 48.79 34.15 -1.07
N LYS A 456 47.88 33.19 -1.26
CA LYS A 456 47.45 32.67 -2.57
C LYS A 456 45.92 32.60 -2.61
N LEU A 457 45.30 33.05 -3.69
CA LEU A 457 43.88 32.79 -4.00
C LEU A 457 43.77 32.23 -5.42
N MET A 458 42.90 31.24 -5.59
CA MET A 458 42.65 30.54 -6.85
C MET A 458 41.20 30.75 -7.30
N ASP A 459 40.99 30.53 -8.58
CA ASP A 459 39.73 30.70 -9.31
C ASP A 459 39.12 29.33 -9.68
N GLN A 460 37.85 29.36 -10.14
CA GLN A 460 37.13 28.36 -10.96
C GLN A 460 36.20 27.30 -10.33
N HIS A 461 35.10 27.13 -11.08
CA HIS A 461 33.90 26.33 -10.93
C HIS A 461 34.05 24.83 -10.63
N ALA A 462 33.00 24.29 -9.98
CA ALA A 462 32.47 22.95 -10.25
C ALA A 462 30.93 22.94 -10.07
N GLY A 463 30.19 22.36 -11.03
CA GLY A 463 28.74 22.13 -10.93
C GLY A 463 28.42 20.68 -10.52
N PRO A 464 27.18 20.37 -10.07
CA PRO A 464 26.79 19.02 -9.72
C PRO A 464 26.46 18.18 -10.98
N GLN A 465 26.98 16.95 -11.02
CA GLN A 465 26.59 15.93 -12.01
C GLN A 465 25.47 15.05 -11.45
N ASP A 466 24.61 14.57 -12.36
CA ASP A 466 23.61 13.53 -12.09
C ASP A 466 24.25 12.21 -11.62
N THR A 467 23.52 11.47 -10.78
CA THR A 467 23.77 10.05 -10.53
C THR A 467 22.48 9.26 -10.64
N ASP A 468 22.25 8.66 -11.81
CA ASP A 468 21.32 7.54 -12.00
C ASP A 468 21.96 6.24 -11.46
N CYS A 469 21.28 5.57 -10.51
CA CYS A 469 21.30 4.12 -10.26
C CYS A 469 20.18 3.73 -9.27
#